data_AF-A0A6G3QDW1-F1
#
_entry.id   AF-A0A6G3QDW1-F1
#
_cell.length_a   1.000
_cell.length_b   1.000
_cell.length_c   1.000
_cell.angle_alpha   90.00
_cell.angle_beta   90.00
_cell.angle_gamma   90.00
#
_symmetry.space_group_name_H-M   'P 1'
#
loop_
_entity.id
_entity.type
_entity.pdbx_description
1 polymer ?
#
loop_
_entity_poly.entity_id
_entity_poly.type
_entity_poly.pdbx_seq_one_letter_code
_entity_poly.pdbx_strand_id
1 'polypeptide(L)'
;MAGSVIHLEEAADPPRTHALVVGVGRYPHLAGGESPVADSDGMRQLSSPPLSARAFAGWLLAEYNDPERPLGSVALLLSEEHPTPFTDPRTRTEHDVDEATIDNLVAAVADWYDRGDSHVDNRLLFYFCGHGISQGEDMALLAADIFADHHNPLNGALDFAGLMNGLKRCKAGQQVFFVDACRSNSDVLIESSGTRFAGRTPLGAGARPLDLPRRFHIPYYATLAGDRSHARPGQVSLFTEALLKSLAGAASDDPEGDWQVNTSQLLTAIDHFMHQPRFAGAVAGVQVPSVGELPVFVLHQLPGAPVVPVYVGCDPAEDNAEAEFVCREDGQGGRERLRRPADDIDASDPECEWAIELGFGNYVFEAHLGDEEVRTKPVTVRPVFRRVQLGKPS
;
A
#
# COMPACT_ATOMS: atom_id res chain seq x y z
N MET A 1 6.02 -27.14 6.94
CA MET A 1 5.81 -25.69 6.78
C MET A 1 7.17 -25.07 6.53
N ALA A 2 7.31 -24.24 5.49
CA ALA A 2 8.40 -23.26 5.44
C ALA A 2 8.11 -22.16 6.48
N GLY A 3 9.14 -21.48 7.02
CA GLY A 3 8.97 -20.51 8.11
C GLY A 3 8.09 -19.32 7.71
N SER A 4 8.22 -18.87 6.45
CA SER A 4 7.48 -17.75 5.88
C SER A 4 5.95 -17.86 5.88
N VAL A 5 5.34 -19.04 6.04
CA VAL A 5 3.87 -19.19 5.97
C VAL A 5 3.22 -18.91 7.33
N ILE A 6 2.87 -17.64 7.57
CA ILE A 6 2.21 -17.19 8.80
C ILE A 6 0.71 -17.53 8.86
N HIS A 7 0.07 -17.78 7.71
CA HIS A 7 -1.33 -18.22 7.66
C HIS A 7 -1.57 -19.17 6.50
N LEU A 8 -2.33 -20.24 6.74
CA LEU A 8 -2.75 -21.23 5.75
C LEU A 8 -4.10 -21.82 6.19
N GLU A 9 -5.03 -21.97 5.25
CA GLU A 9 -6.26 -22.75 5.45
C GLU A 9 -6.24 -23.98 4.52
N GLU A 10 -6.36 -25.18 5.08
CA GLU A 10 -6.16 -26.44 4.35
C GLU A 10 -7.35 -26.85 3.45
N ALA A 11 -8.41 -26.06 3.40
CA ALA A 11 -9.64 -26.34 2.66
C ALA A 11 -9.49 -26.01 1.16
N ALA A 12 -9.14 -27.03 0.36
CA ALA A 12 -8.70 -26.90 -1.04
C ALA A 12 -9.78 -26.75 -2.13
N ASP A 13 -11.06 -26.94 -1.82
CA ASP A 13 -12.14 -26.94 -2.83
C ASP A 13 -12.66 -25.55 -3.28
N PRO A 14 -12.91 -24.56 -2.40
CA PRO A 14 -13.42 -23.24 -2.82
C PRO A 14 -12.28 -22.31 -3.32
N PRO A 15 -12.57 -21.33 -4.20
CA PRO A 15 -11.59 -20.33 -4.61
C PRO A 15 -11.04 -19.51 -3.43
N ARG A 16 -9.76 -19.14 -3.49
CA ARG A 16 -9.06 -18.43 -2.40
C ARG A 16 -8.23 -17.25 -2.88
N THR A 17 -7.97 -16.34 -1.95
CA THR A 17 -6.90 -15.33 -2.08
C THR A 17 -5.63 -15.82 -1.38
N HIS A 18 -4.52 -15.88 -2.10
CA HIS A 18 -3.21 -16.24 -1.58
C HIS A 18 -2.25 -15.04 -1.65
N ALA A 19 -1.76 -14.60 -0.50
CA ALA A 19 -0.85 -13.48 -0.37
C ALA A 19 0.61 -13.91 -0.19
N LEU A 20 1.53 -13.16 -0.82
CA LEU A 20 2.96 -13.13 -0.51
C LEU A 20 3.35 -11.68 -0.23
N VAL A 21 3.88 -11.44 0.98
CA VAL A 21 4.18 -10.11 1.53
C VAL A 21 5.66 -10.03 1.86
N VAL A 22 6.36 -9.02 1.36
CA VAL A 22 7.82 -8.89 1.48
C VAL A 22 8.17 -7.47 1.94
N GLY A 23 8.97 -7.35 3.01
CA GLY A 23 9.45 -6.07 3.54
C GLY A 23 10.94 -6.07 3.82
N VAL A 24 11.73 -5.44 2.94
CA VAL A 24 13.20 -5.47 3.02
C VAL A 24 13.73 -4.12 3.53
N GLY A 25 14.09 -4.09 4.81
CA GLY A 25 14.60 -2.89 5.48
C GLY A 25 16.10 -2.92 5.75
N ARG A 26 16.59 -4.04 6.29
CA ARG A 26 18.03 -4.31 6.44
C ARG A 26 18.59 -4.95 5.17
N TYR A 27 19.83 -4.59 4.86
CA TYR A 27 20.62 -5.07 3.74
C TYR A 27 22.10 -5.14 4.17
N PRO A 28 22.67 -6.33 4.42
CA PRO A 28 24.03 -6.48 4.96
C PRO A 28 25.14 -5.83 4.14
N HIS A 29 24.94 -5.67 2.83
CA HIS A 29 25.93 -5.13 1.90
C HIS A 29 25.72 -3.67 1.48
N LEU A 30 24.66 -3.02 1.96
CA LEU A 30 24.47 -1.57 1.76
C LEU A 30 25.10 -0.77 2.91
N ALA A 31 25.26 0.54 2.73
CA ALA A 31 25.76 1.43 3.78
C ALA A 31 24.95 1.25 5.09
N GLY A 32 25.66 0.94 6.18
CA GLY A 32 25.08 0.64 7.49
C GLY A 32 24.86 -0.85 7.80
N GLY A 33 25.09 -1.77 6.85
CA GLY A 33 25.06 -3.22 7.07
C GLY A 33 26.38 -3.78 7.63
N GLU A 34 26.42 -5.09 7.84
CA GLU A 34 27.56 -5.81 8.44
C GLU A 34 28.77 -5.97 7.50
N SER A 35 28.59 -5.86 6.18
CA SER A 35 29.66 -6.03 5.18
C SER A 35 29.40 -5.16 3.93
N PRO A 36 29.39 -3.82 4.08
CA PRO A 36 29.01 -2.89 3.03
C PRO A 36 30.01 -2.89 1.86
N VAL A 37 29.49 -2.86 0.63
CA VAL A 37 30.31 -2.60 -0.56
C VAL A 37 30.67 -1.12 -0.69
N ALA A 38 31.84 -0.84 -1.29
CA ALA A 38 32.38 0.51 -1.39
C ALA A 38 31.58 1.43 -2.33
N ASP A 39 30.92 0.86 -3.34
CA ASP A 39 29.93 1.54 -4.18
C ASP A 39 28.65 0.72 -4.19
N SER A 40 27.56 1.33 -3.73
CA SER A 40 26.21 0.78 -3.61
C SER A 40 25.17 1.72 -4.24
N ASP A 41 25.59 2.57 -5.19
CA ASP A 41 24.75 3.57 -5.87
C ASP A 41 23.97 4.48 -4.89
N GLY A 42 24.62 4.83 -3.78
CA GLY A 42 24.04 5.65 -2.71
C GLY A 42 22.92 4.99 -1.88
N MET A 43 22.64 3.70 -2.09
CA MET A 43 21.63 2.97 -1.33
C MET A 43 22.08 2.68 0.12
N ARG A 44 21.10 2.60 1.03
CA ARG A 44 21.30 2.49 2.49
C ARG A 44 20.16 1.70 3.14
N GLN A 45 20.29 1.38 4.43
CA GLN A 45 19.21 0.77 5.22
C GLN A 45 17.89 1.58 5.18
N LEU A 46 16.75 0.90 5.25
CA LEU A 46 15.40 1.48 5.23
C LEU A 46 14.62 1.01 6.47
N SER A 47 14.04 1.92 7.26
CA SER A 47 13.25 1.55 8.44
C SER A 47 11.78 1.25 8.16
N SER A 48 11.22 1.83 7.10
CA SER A 48 9.79 1.72 6.76
C SER A 48 9.34 0.39 6.12
N PRO A 49 10.12 -0.32 5.27
CA PRO A 49 9.61 -1.47 4.55
C PRO A 49 9.12 -2.64 5.43
N PRO A 50 9.82 -3.04 6.51
CA PRO A 50 9.32 -4.12 7.37
C PRO A 50 8.06 -3.72 8.14
N LEU A 51 7.98 -2.46 8.61
CA LEU A 51 6.78 -1.90 9.24
C LEU A 51 5.58 -1.91 8.28
N SER A 52 5.82 -1.60 7.01
CA SER A 52 4.81 -1.54 5.96
C SER A 52 4.31 -2.93 5.57
N ALA A 53 5.22 -3.91 5.42
CA ALA A 53 4.88 -5.31 5.23
C ALA A 53 4.13 -5.91 6.44
N ARG A 54 4.55 -5.60 7.68
CA ARG A 54 3.82 -6.01 8.90
C ARG A 54 2.41 -5.42 8.95
N ALA A 55 2.25 -4.13 8.64
CA ALA A 55 0.94 -3.48 8.61
C ALA A 55 0.02 -4.11 7.55
N PHE A 56 0.54 -4.37 6.35
CA PHE A 56 -0.21 -4.98 5.26
C PHE A 56 -0.58 -6.45 5.54
N ALA A 57 0.35 -7.26 6.10
CA ALA A 57 0.05 -8.61 6.58
C ALA A 57 -0.98 -8.59 7.73
N GLY A 58 -0.91 -7.62 8.65
CA GLY A 58 -1.90 -7.42 9.70
C GLY A 58 -3.30 -7.14 9.14
N TRP A 59 -3.42 -6.22 8.18
CA TRP A 59 -4.67 -5.93 7.49
C TRP A 59 -5.23 -7.16 6.74
N LEU A 60 -4.37 -7.90 6.03
CA LEU A 60 -4.77 -9.15 5.36
C LEU A 60 -5.37 -10.16 6.33
N LEU A 61 -4.85 -10.27 7.55
CA LEU A 61 -5.36 -11.24 8.52
C LEU A 61 -6.62 -10.72 9.22
N ALA A 62 -6.67 -9.45 9.63
CA ALA A 62 -7.76 -8.89 10.43
C ALA A 62 -8.98 -8.46 9.61
N GLU A 63 -8.79 -7.76 8.49
CA GLU A 63 -9.83 -6.98 7.81
C GLU A 63 -10.15 -7.48 6.40
N TYR A 64 -9.23 -8.21 5.75
CA TYR A 64 -9.44 -8.63 4.37
C TYR A 64 -10.61 -9.62 4.23
N ASN A 65 -11.62 -9.15 3.51
CA ASN A 65 -12.84 -9.88 3.20
C ASN A 65 -13.15 -9.80 1.69
N ASP A 66 -13.36 -10.96 1.08
CA ASP A 66 -13.92 -11.19 -0.26
C ASP A 66 -14.71 -12.51 -0.16
N PRO A 67 -16.05 -12.51 -0.18
CA PRO A 67 -16.84 -13.72 0.00
C PRO A 67 -16.72 -14.75 -1.13
N GLU A 68 -16.26 -14.36 -2.32
CA GLU A 68 -16.01 -15.30 -3.43
C GLU A 68 -14.61 -15.94 -3.32
N ARG A 69 -13.63 -15.21 -2.78
CA ARG A 69 -12.22 -15.59 -2.68
C ARG A 69 -11.65 -15.27 -1.29
N PRO A 70 -12.18 -15.88 -0.22
CA PRO A 70 -11.67 -15.64 1.14
C PRO A 70 -10.18 -15.96 1.23
N LEU A 71 -9.50 -15.38 2.21
CA LEU A 71 -8.08 -15.61 2.44
C LEU A 71 -7.82 -17.12 2.62
N GLY A 72 -6.84 -17.66 1.88
CA GLY A 72 -6.42 -19.06 1.98
C GLY A 72 -4.96 -19.22 2.43
N SER A 73 -4.11 -18.20 2.24
CA SER A 73 -2.77 -18.16 2.84
C SER A 73 -2.18 -16.76 2.88
N VAL A 74 -1.31 -16.50 3.86
CA VAL A 74 -0.35 -15.39 3.84
C VAL A 74 1.05 -15.96 4.07
N ALA A 75 1.95 -15.71 3.12
CA ALA A 75 3.38 -15.83 3.32
C ALA A 75 3.99 -14.44 3.58
N LEU A 76 4.91 -14.34 4.54
CA LEU A 76 5.59 -13.13 4.95
C LEU A 76 7.11 -13.36 4.96
N LEU A 77 7.86 -12.41 4.39
CA LEU A 77 9.32 -12.34 4.45
C LEU A 77 9.74 -10.94 4.89
N LEU A 78 10.66 -10.84 5.85
CA LEU A 78 11.13 -9.58 6.40
C LEU A 78 12.66 -9.57 6.52
N SER A 79 13.33 -8.45 6.23
CA SER A 79 14.70 -8.23 6.74
C SER A 79 14.74 -6.95 7.56
N GLU A 80 15.09 -7.11 8.83
CA GLU A 80 14.97 -6.11 9.89
C GLU A 80 16.30 -5.94 10.62
N GLU A 81 16.60 -4.73 11.07
CA GLU A 81 17.77 -4.46 11.92
C GLU A 81 17.68 -5.23 13.25
N HIS A 82 16.46 -5.38 13.78
CA HIS A 82 16.14 -6.16 14.98
C HIS A 82 14.96 -7.08 14.68
N PRO A 83 15.19 -8.29 14.14
CA PRO A 83 14.14 -9.24 13.81
C PRO A 83 13.27 -9.60 15.02
N THR A 84 11.96 -9.58 14.84
CA THR A 84 10.97 -9.95 15.88
C THR A 84 9.91 -10.90 15.29
N PRO A 85 9.26 -11.75 16.10
CA PRO A 85 8.13 -12.54 15.61
C PRO A 85 7.02 -11.65 15.01
N PHE A 86 6.25 -12.20 14.07
CA PHE A 86 5.00 -11.59 13.63
C PHE A 86 3.84 -12.11 14.50
N THR A 87 3.06 -11.20 15.10
CA THR A 87 1.88 -11.57 15.88
C THR A 87 0.62 -11.49 15.02
N ASP A 88 -0.10 -12.60 14.79
CA ASP A 88 -1.42 -12.57 14.14
C ASP A 88 -2.38 -11.69 14.99
N PRO A 89 -3.02 -10.66 14.39
CA PRO A 89 -3.83 -9.70 15.13
C PRO A 89 -5.10 -10.32 15.74
N ARG A 90 -5.63 -11.41 15.16
CA ARG A 90 -6.84 -12.11 15.59
C ARG A 90 -6.54 -13.13 16.68
N THR A 91 -5.55 -14.01 16.44
CA THR A 91 -5.27 -15.17 17.32
C THR A 91 -4.27 -14.85 18.42
N ARG A 92 -3.50 -13.76 18.26
CA ARG A 92 -2.35 -13.40 19.11
C ARG A 92 -1.23 -14.44 19.09
N THR A 93 -1.22 -15.33 18.09
CA THR A 93 -0.14 -16.29 17.84
C THR A 93 1.10 -15.56 17.34
N GLU A 94 2.27 -15.90 17.85
CA GLU A 94 3.56 -15.42 17.34
C GLU A 94 4.12 -16.42 16.32
N HIS A 95 4.64 -15.89 15.22
CA HIS A 95 5.25 -16.63 14.12
C HIS A 95 6.67 -16.12 13.91
N ASP A 96 7.65 -17.02 13.85
CA ASP A 96 8.97 -16.69 13.30
C ASP A 96 8.82 -16.31 11.81
N VAL A 97 9.67 -15.42 11.32
CA VAL A 97 9.61 -14.92 9.93
C VAL A 97 10.98 -15.13 9.27
N ASP A 98 10.99 -15.81 8.12
CA ASP A 98 12.21 -16.05 7.35
C ASP A 98 12.78 -14.73 6.79
N GLU A 99 14.12 -14.60 6.77
CA GLU A 99 14.75 -13.39 6.27
C GLU A 99 14.50 -13.21 4.76
N ALA A 100 14.26 -11.98 4.30
CA ALA A 100 13.95 -11.66 2.91
C ALA A 100 15.16 -11.71 1.95
N THR A 101 15.90 -12.83 1.95
CA THR A 101 16.94 -13.17 0.97
C THR A 101 16.32 -13.60 -0.36
N ILE A 102 17.09 -13.54 -1.44
CA ILE A 102 16.58 -13.91 -2.77
C ILE A 102 16.25 -15.41 -2.89
N ASP A 103 16.95 -16.30 -2.16
CA ASP A 103 16.62 -17.73 -2.13
C ASP A 103 15.28 -17.99 -1.41
N ASN A 104 15.06 -17.35 -0.25
CA ASN A 104 13.79 -17.44 0.47
C ASN A 104 12.64 -16.83 -0.36
N LEU A 105 12.90 -15.73 -1.06
CA LEU A 105 11.94 -15.07 -1.95
C LEU A 105 11.57 -15.93 -3.16
N VAL A 106 12.54 -16.56 -3.84
CA VAL A 106 12.27 -17.49 -4.95
C VAL A 106 11.52 -18.73 -4.47
N ALA A 107 11.87 -19.29 -3.30
CA ALA A 107 11.14 -20.41 -2.71
C ALA A 107 9.70 -20.03 -2.37
N ALA A 108 9.48 -18.90 -1.69
CA ALA A 108 8.15 -18.41 -1.34
C ALA A 108 7.27 -18.10 -2.57
N VAL A 109 7.87 -17.62 -3.68
CA VAL A 109 7.17 -17.44 -4.97
C VAL A 109 6.74 -18.78 -5.58
N ALA A 110 7.55 -19.83 -5.51
CA ALA A 110 7.17 -21.16 -6.01
C ALA A 110 6.01 -21.75 -5.19
N ASP A 111 6.13 -21.73 -3.87
CA ASP A 111 5.08 -22.12 -2.91
C ASP A 111 3.75 -21.36 -3.14
N TRP A 112 3.85 -20.06 -3.44
CA TRP A 112 2.72 -19.18 -3.72
C TRP A 112 2.12 -19.39 -5.12
N TYR A 113 2.94 -19.71 -6.12
CA TYR A 113 2.49 -20.15 -7.44
C TYR A 113 1.65 -21.42 -7.34
N ASP A 114 2.13 -22.46 -6.63
CA ASP A 114 1.45 -23.75 -6.52
C ASP A 114 0.10 -23.61 -5.80
N ARG A 115 0.03 -22.76 -4.76
CA ARG A 115 -1.24 -22.38 -4.14
C ARG A 115 -2.17 -21.68 -5.14
N GLY A 116 -1.69 -20.69 -5.88
CA GLY A 116 -2.47 -20.01 -6.93
C GLY A 116 -2.96 -20.95 -8.04
N ASP A 117 -2.15 -21.93 -8.44
CA ASP A 117 -2.46 -22.84 -9.54
C ASP A 117 -3.52 -23.90 -9.17
N SER A 118 -3.87 -24.06 -7.89
CA SER A 118 -4.89 -25.02 -7.44
C SER A 118 -6.25 -24.84 -8.12
N HIS A 119 -6.78 -23.61 -8.17
CA HIS A 119 -8.09 -23.29 -8.73
C HIS A 119 -8.04 -22.09 -9.70
N VAL A 120 -8.93 -22.07 -10.68
CA VAL A 120 -8.92 -21.07 -11.76
C VAL A 120 -9.40 -19.69 -11.29
N ASP A 121 -10.39 -19.63 -10.41
CA ASP A 121 -10.92 -18.38 -9.86
C ASP A 121 -10.12 -17.84 -8.66
N ASN A 122 -8.97 -18.46 -8.34
CA ASN A 122 -8.07 -17.96 -7.30
C ASN A 122 -7.57 -16.54 -7.60
N ARG A 123 -7.31 -15.79 -6.52
CA ARG A 123 -6.58 -14.53 -6.56
C ARG A 123 -5.18 -14.72 -5.98
N LEU A 124 -4.18 -14.29 -6.74
CA LEU A 124 -2.83 -14.07 -6.24
C LEU A 124 -2.68 -12.60 -5.87
N LEU A 125 -2.12 -12.34 -4.68
CA LEU A 125 -1.76 -11.01 -4.20
C LEU A 125 -0.28 -10.99 -3.81
N PHE A 126 0.49 -10.12 -4.44
CA PHE A 126 1.88 -9.87 -4.13
C PHE A 126 2.04 -8.47 -3.55
N TYR A 127 2.74 -8.35 -2.43
CA TYR A 127 3.14 -7.07 -1.85
C TYR A 127 4.66 -7.08 -1.65
N PHE A 128 5.35 -6.05 -2.14
CA PHE A 128 6.76 -5.81 -1.87
C PHE A 128 6.96 -4.37 -1.43
N CYS A 129 7.70 -4.16 -0.34
CA CYS A 129 8.30 -2.88 -0.01
C CYS A 129 9.82 -3.05 0.21
N GLY A 130 10.61 -2.09 -0.28
CA GLY A 130 12.07 -2.10 -0.19
C GLY A 130 12.71 -1.24 -1.29
N HIS A 131 14.00 -1.42 -1.51
CA HIS A 131 14.67 -0.87 -2.69
C HIS A 131 14.22 -1.57 -3.97
N GLY A 132 14.17 -0.78 -5.04
CA GLY A 132 13.93 -1.23 -6.40
C GLY A 132 14.60 -0.30 -7.39
N ILE A 133 14.96 -0.84 -8.55
CA ILE A 133 15.52 -0.11 -9.68
C ILE A 133 14.74 -0.49 -10.94
N SER A 134 14.74 0.37 -11.95
CA SER A 134 14.07 0.08 -13.23
C SER A 134 14.84 0.65 -14.41
N GLN A 135 14.66 0.05 -15.60
CA GLN A 135 15.08 0.64 -16.87
C GLN A 135 14.04 0.29 -17.94
N GLY A 136 13.23 1.28 -18.35
CA GLY A 136 12.12 1.06 -19.28
C GLY A 136 11.03 0.17 -18.66
N GLU A 137 10.84 -1.03 -19.22
CA GLU A 137 9.88 -2.04 -18.73
C GLU A 137 10.51 -3.03 -17.72
N ASP A 138 11.84 -3.12 -17.67
CA ASP A 138 12.54 -4.05 -16.79
C ASP A 138 12.63 -3.45 -15.37
N MET A 139 12.27 -4.23 -14.34
CA MET A 139 12.28 -3.80 -12.94
C MET A 139 12.82 -4.91 -12.03
N ALA A 140 13.77 -4.54 -11.17
CA ALA A 140 14.38 -5.42 -10.17
C ALA A 140 13.93 -4.99 -8.76
N LEU A 141 13.47 -5.96 -7.96
CA LEU A 141 13.13 -5.77 -6.55
C LEU A 141 14.25 -6.35 -5.69
N LEU A 142 14.90 -5.52 -4.86
CA LEU A 142 16.17 -5.91 -4.25
C LEU A 142 15.93 -6.65 -2.93
N ALA A 143 16.44 -7.88 -2.84
CA ALA A 143 16.40 -8.69 -1.64
C ALA A 143 17.50 -8.25 -0.64
N ALA A 144 17.46 -8.76 0.59
CA ALA A 144 18.41 -8.38 1.64
C ALA A 144 19.87 -8.60 1.23
N ASP A 145 20.14 -9.69 0.51
CA ASP A 145 21.44 -10.16 0.02
C ASP A 145 21.85 -9.62 -1.36
N ILE A 146 21.26 -8.50 -1.79
CA ILE A 146 21.81 -7.66 -2.87
C ILE A 146 23.30 -7.36 -2.62
N PHE A 147 24.12 -7.37 -3.69
CA PHE A 147 25.59 -7.26 -3.65
C PHE A 147 26.37 -8.41 -2.96
N ALA A 148 25.74 -9.46 -2.43
CA ALA A 148 26.47 -10.62 -1.88
C ALA A 148 27.35 -11.32 -2.94
N ASP A 149 26.90 -11.34 -4.20
CA ASP A 149 27.75 -11.62 -5.35
C ASP A 149 28.40 -10.32 -5.85
N HIS A 150 29.67 -10.13 -5.53
CA HIS A 150 30.47 -8.97 -5.94
C HIS A 150 30.72 -8.88 -7.47
N HIS A 151 30.48 -9.96 -8.23
CA HIS A 151 30.63 -9.99 -9.69
C HIS A 151 29.30 -9.78 -10.41
N ASN A 152 28.18 -10.21 -9.82
CA ASN A 152 26.84 -10.02 -10.37
C ASN A 152 25.85 -9.59 -9.27
N PRO A 153 25.89 -8.33 -8.78
CA PRO A 153 25.10 -7.90 -7.63
C PRO A 153 23.61 -8.22 -7.71
N LEU A 154 23.02 -8.12 -8.92
CA LEU A 154 21.61 -8.42 -9.20
C LEU A 154 21.23 -9.90 -9.03
N ASN A 155 22.17 -10.81 -8.77
CA ASN A 155 21.84 -12.15 -8.28
C ASN A 155 21.07 -12.08 -6.94
N GLY A 156 21.26 -11.04 -6.13
CA GLY A 156 20.46 -10.72 -4.93
C GLY A 156 19.21 -9.87 -5.21
N ALA A 157 18.65 -9.94 -6.43
CA ALA A 157 17.43 -9.23 -6.81
C ALA A 157 16.42 -10.16 -7.50
N LEU A 158 15.13 -9.82 -7.41
CA LEU A 158 14.03 -10.49 -8.08
C LEU A 158 13.65 -9.75 -9.36
N ASP A 159 13.68 -10.47 -10.48
CA ASP A 159 13.18 -9.97 -11.77
C ASP A 159 11.64 -9.95 -11.77
N PHE A 160 11.08 -8.75 -11.59
CA PHE A 160 9.63 -8.56 -11.45
C PHE A 160 8.89 -8.69 -12.79
N ALA A 161 9.52 -8.27 -13.89
CA ALA A 161 8.99 -8.47 -15.23
C ALA A 161 8.91 -9.97 -15.56
N GLY A 162 9.95 -10.73 -15.24
CA GLY A 162 9.99 -12.19 -15.35
C GLY A 162 8.96 -12.88 -14.45
N LEU A 163 8.79 -12.44 -13.20
CA LEU A 163 7.71 -12.93 -12.32
C LEU A 163 6.34 -12.78 -12.99
N MET A 164 5.99 -11.56 -13.42
CA MET A 164 4.69 -11.28 -14.08
C MET A 164 4.53 -12.06 -15.40
N ASN A 165 5.62 -12.40 -16.08
CA ASN A 165 5.64 -13.25 -17.28
C ASN A 165 5.48 -14.74 -16.98
N GLY A 166 6.15 -15.28 -15.95
CA GLY A 166 6.01 -16.68 -15.52
C GLY A 166 4.60 -16.98 -14.99
N LEU A 167 4.02 -16.03 -14.25
CA LEU A 167 2.64 -16.10 -13.74
C LEU A 167 1.55 -16.12 -14.82
N LYS A 168 1.89 -15.93 -16.11
CA LYS A 168 0.92 -16.10 -17.23
C LYS A 168 0.35 -17.53 -17.28
N ARG A 169 1.13 -18.53 -16.87
CA ARG A 169 0.70 -19.94 -16.82
C ARG A 169 -0.17 -20.31 -15.62
N CYS A 170 -0.06 -19.59 -14.49
CA CYS A 170 -0.78 -19.91 -13.27
C CYS A 170 -2.30 -19.88 -13.50
N LYS A 171 -3.06 -20.89 -13.04
CA LYS A 171 -4.52 -20.93 -13.23
C LYS A 171 -5.21 -19.65 -12.75
N ALA A 172 -4.88 -19.19 -11.53
CA ALA A 172 -5.39 -17.99 -10.87
C ALA A 172 -5.70 -16.83 -11.84
N GLY A 173 -6.99 -16.56 -12.02
CA GLY A 173 -7.52 -15.60 -12.98
C GLY A 173 -7.29 -14.14 -12.58
N GLN A 174 -7.02 -13.84 -11.30
CA GLN A 174 -6.74 -12.50 -10.80
C GLN A 174 -5.36 -12.43 -10.15
N GLN A 175 -4.53 -11.46 -10.55
CA GLN A 175 -3.15 -11.32 -10.08
C GLN A 175 -2.86 -9.84 -9.77
N VAL A 176 -2.83 -9.51 -8.47
CA VAL A 176 -2.67 -8.15 -7.94
C VAL A 176 -1.27 -7.99 -7.38
N PHE A 177 -0.59 -6.90 -7.73
CA PHE A 177 0.76 -6.60 -7.22
C PHE A 177 0.79 -5.18 -6.65
N PHE A 178 1.30 -5.03 -5.43
CA PHE A 178 1.58 -3.74 -4.80
C PHE A 178 3.11 -3.60 -4.66
N VAL A 179 3.70 -2.68 -5.41
CA VAL A 179 5.15 -2.50 -5.52
C VAL A 179 5.54 -1.14 -4.94
N ASP A 180 5.91 -1.16 -3.66
CA ASP A 180 6.34 0.00 -2.89
C ASP A 180 7.86 0.11 -2.86
N ALA A 181 8.40 0.47 -4.02
CA ALA A 181 9.82 0.63 -4.25
C ALA A 181 10.08 1.83 -5.17
N CYS A 182 11.32 2.32 -5.17
CA CYS A 182 11.80 3.25 -6.20
C CYS A 182 11.76 2.59 -7.59
N ARG A 183 11.68 3.42 -8.62
CA ARG A 183 11.74 3.02 -10.03
C ARG A 183 12.73 3.88 -10.82
N SER A 184 13.65 4.51 -10.11
CA SER A 184 14.78 5.22 -10.67
C SER A 184 15.71 4.27 -11.41
N ASN A 185 16.33 4.77 -12.48
CA ASN A 185 17.47 4.12 -13.10
C ASN A 185 18.60 3.95 -12.07
N SER A 186 19.26 2.78 -12.13
CA SER A 186 20.64 2.63 -11.69
C SER A 186 21.45 2.28 -12.93
N ASP A 187 21.97 3.32 -13.60
CA ASP A 187 22.74 3.11 -14.83
C ASP A 187 23.99 2.26 -14.52
N VAL A 188 24.60 2.44 -13.34
CA VAL A 188 25.73 1.63 -12.85
C VAL A 188 25.39 0.14 -12.75
N LEU A 189 24.29 -0.24 -12.10
CA LEU A 189 23.93 -1.66 -11.92
C LEU A 189 23.45 -2.32 -13.20
N ILE A 190 22.78 -1.57 -14.09
CA ILE A 190 22.16 -2.13 -15.28
C ILE A 190 23.14 -2.15 -16.46
N GLU A 191 23.99 -1.14 -16.65
CA GLU A 191 25.08 -1.20 -17.64
C GLU A 191 26.14 -2.25 -17.28
N SER A 192 26.50 -2.39 -16.00
CA SER A 192 27.48 -3.41 -15.57
C SER A 192 26.98 -4.85 -15.71
N SER A 193 25.66 -5.07 -15.69
CA SER A 193 25.05 -6.38 -16.00
C SER A 193 25.14 -6.80 -17.48
N GLY A 194 25.46 -5.84 -18.37
CA GLY A 194 25.69 -6.05 -19.82
C GLY A 194 24.50 -6.62 -20.61
N THR A 195 23.33 -6.79 -19.98
CA THR A 195 22.16 -7.52 -20.52
C THR A 195 20.88 -7.01 -19.87
N ARG A 196 19.69 -7.46 -20.31
CA ARG A 196 18.41 -7.20 -19.61
C ARG A 196 18.24 -8.06 -18.34
N PHE A 197 19.26 -8.17 -17.51
CA PHE A 197 19.23 -9.00 -16.32
C PHE A 197 18.72 -8.19 -15.12
N ALA A 198 17.39 -8.15 -14.95
CA ALA A 198 16.74 -7.54 -13.78
C ALA A 198 16.83 -8.41 -12.49
N GLY A 199 17.78 -9.35 -12.44
CA GLY A 199 17.95 -10.31 -11.36
C GLY A 199 17.34 -11.68 -11.64
N ARG A 200 17.13 -12.47 -10.58
CA ARG A 200 16.67 -13.86 -10.68
C ARG A 200 15.19 -13.93 -11.05
N THR A 201 14.91 -14.49 -12.23
CA THR A 201 13.56 -14.88 -12.64
C THR A 201 13.10 -16.13 -11.85
N PRO A 202 12.06 -16.08 -11.00
CA PRO A 202 11.68 -17.20 -10.15
C PRO A 202 10.86 -18.28 -10.89
N LEU A 203 10.21 -17.89 -11.99
CA LEU A 203 9.29 -18.72 -12.77
C LEU A 203 9.62 -18.53 -14.26
N GLY A 204 10.11 -19.56 -14.93
CA GLY A 204 10.46 -19.46 -16.36
C GLY A 204 9.28 -18.98 -17.21
N ALA A 205 9.52 -18.08 -18.16
CA ALA A 205 8.47 -17.43 -18.96
C ALA A 205 7.61 -18.42 -19.79
N GLY A 206 6.41 -18.00 -20.19
CA GLY A 206 5.55 -18.80 -21.06
C GLY A 206 4.26 -18.07 -21.49
N ALA A 207 3.59 -18.63 -22.50
CA ALA A 207 2.22 -18.23 -22.85
C ALA A 207 1.22 -18.78 -21.83
N ARG A 208 0.08 -18.11 -21.66
CA ARG A 208 -1.07 -18.67 -20.93
C ARG A 208 -1.69 -19.81 -21.76
N PRO A 209 -1.97 -20.98 -21.17
CA PRO A 209 -2.76 -22.03 -21.83
C PRO A 209 -4.10 -21.51 -22.38
N LEU A 210 -4.50 -21.96 -23.57
CA LEU A 210 -5.65 -21.43 -24.31
C LEU A 210 -7.02 -21.87 -23.74
N ASP A 211 -7.00 -22.89 -22.90
CA ASP A 211 -8.13 -23.45 -22.14
C ASP A 211 -8.42 -22.68 -20.84
N LEU A 212 -7.50 -21.84 -20.36
CA LEU A 212 -7.72 -20.99 -19.20
C LEU A 212 -8.46 -19.69 -19.58
N PRO A 213 -9.37 -19.18 -18.71
CA PRO A 213 -10.02 -17.90 -18.92
C PRO A 213 -9.00 -16.74 -18.87
N ARG A 214 -9.42 -15.58 -19.38
CA ARG A 214 -8.60 -14.36 -19.42
C ARG A 214 -8.04 -14.03 -18.04
N ARG A 215 -6.71 -13.93 -17.96
CA ARG A 215 -6.00 -13.38 -16.80
C ARG A 215 -6.29 -11.88 -16.69
N PHE A 216 -6.79 -11.46 -15.53
CA PHE A 216 -6.74 -10.07 -15.09
C PHE A 216 -5.49 -9.90 -14.23
N HIS A 217 -4.64 -8.95 -14.58
CA HIS A 217 -3.47 -8.62 -13.77
C HIS A 217 -3.32 -7.11 -13.63
N ILE A 218 -2.82 -6.69 -12.47
CA ILE A 218 -2.74 -5.27 -12.12
C ILE A 218 -1.55 -5.03 -11.18
N PRO A 219 -0.45 -4.45 -11.69
CA PRO A 219 0.62 -3.93 -10.86
C PRO A 219 0.34 -2.46 -10.52
N TYR A 220 0.13 -2.19 -9.24
CA TYR A 220 0.22 -0.86 -8.65
C TYR A 220 1.67 -0.59 -8.26
N TYR A 221 2.20 0.54 -8.71
CA TYR A 221 3.51 1.05 -8.34
C TYR A 221 3.34 2.29 -7.46
N ALA A 222 4.14 2.37 -6.41
CA ALA A 222 4.15 3.53 -5.51
C ALA A 222 4.61 4.83 -6.17
N THR A 223 5.23 4.77 -7.34
CA THR A 223 5.79 5.93 -8.05
C THR A 223 5.84 5.69 -9.56
N LEU A 224 6.14 6.73 -10.36
CA LEU A 224 6.32 6.65 -11.82
C LEU A 224 7.67 6.03 -12.19
N ALA A 225 7.84 5.64 -13.45
CA ALA A 225 9.15 5.17 -13.94
C ALA A 225 10.16 6.33 -13.95
N GLY A 226 11.34 6.11 -13.36
CA GLY A 226 12.35 7.14 -13.10
C GLY A 226 12.32 7.72 -11.67
N ASP A 227 11.18 7.63 -10.97
CA ASP A 227 10.96 8.33 -9.71
C ASP A 227 11.18 7.47 -8.46
N ARG A 228 11.06 8.11 -7.28
CA ARG A 228 11.32 7.52 -5.96
C ARG A 228 10.03 7.24 -5.18
N SER A 229 10.07 6.25 -4.28
CA SER A 229 9.06 6.09 -3.20
C SER A 229 9.60 6.72 -1.91
N HIS A 230 8.70 7.28 -1.10
CA HIS A 230 9.00 8.06 0.09
C HIS A 230 8.26 7.54 1.33
N ALA A 231 8.88 7.71 2.48
CA ALA A 231 8.35 7.29 3.77
C ALA A 231 8.77 8.25 4.88
N ARG A 232 8.00 8.26 5.97
CA ARG A 232 8.33 9.00 7.20
C ARG A 232 9.26 8.10 8.06
N PRO A 233 10.39 8.59 8.60
CA PRO A 233 11.35 7.75 9.31
C PRO A 233 10.74 6.99 10.49
N GLY A 234 10.92 5.67 10.54
CA GLY A 234 10.38 4.82 11.61
C GLY A 234 8.85 4.63 11.57
N GLN A 235 8.20 5.00 10.47
CA GLN A 235 6.78 4.76 10.21
C GLN A 235 6.63 3.91 8.94
N VAL A 236 5.39 3.52 8.63
CA VAL A 236 5.06 2.94 7.31
C VAL A 236 5.38 3.93 6.18
N SER A 237 5.52 3.41 4.96
CA SER A 237 5.66 4.24 3.76
C SER A 237 4.36 4.98 3.42
N LEU A 238 4.49 6.11 2.70
CA LEU A 238 3.33 6.92 2.33
C LEU A 238 2.38 6.16 1.39
N PHE A 239 2.91 5.37 0.46
CA PHE A 239 2.09 4.53 -0.41
C PHE A 239 1.38 3.42 0.37
N THR A 240 2.03 2.75 1.32
CA THR A 240 1.37 1.70 2.09
C THR A 240 0.33 2.26 3.07
N GLU A 241 0.58 3.42 3.69
CA GLU A 241 -0.44 4.11 4.50
C GLU A 241 -1.64 4.54 3.63
N ALA A 242 -1.40 5.09 2.44
CA ALA A 242 -2.44 5.48 1.49
C ALA A 242 -3.24 4.27 1.01
N LEU A 243 -2.56 3.16 0.70
CA LEU A 243 -3.16 1.87 0.32
C LEU A 243 -4.08 1.34 1.42
N LEU A 244 -3.62 1.33 2.67
CA LEU A 244 -4.39 0.84 3.80
C LEU A 244 -5.60 1.74 4.12
N LYS A 245 -5.44 3.07 4.12
CA LYS A 245 -6.58 4.02 4.27
C LYS A 245 -7.57 3.94 3.11
N SER A 246 -7.10 3.59 1.91
CA SER A 246 -7.95 3.37 0.75
C SER A 246 -8.79 2.09 0.90
N LEU A 247 -8.15 0.97 1.26
CA LEU A 247 -8.83 -0.30 1.54
C LEU A 247 -9.83 -0.19 2.70
N ALA A 248 -9.51 0.58 3.74
CA ALA A 248 -10.37 0.80 4.92
C ALA A 248 -11.60 1.70 4.66
N GLY A 249 -11.75 2.30 3.47
CA GLY A 249 -12.98 3.01 3.11
C GLY A 249 -12.86 4.09 2.04
N ALA A 250 -11.71 4.75 1.90
CA ALA A 250 -11.59 5.84 0.91
C ALA A 250 -11.70 5.35 -0.55
N ALA A 251 -11.45 4.07 -0.84
CA ALA A 251 -11.65 3.47 -2.16
C ALA A 251 -12.98 2.69 -2.30
N SER A 252 -13.93 2.86 -1.37
CA SER A 252 -15.19 2.09 -1.37
C SER A 252 -16.35 2.79 -2.08
N ASP A 253 -17.37 2.01 -2.44
CA ASP A 253 -18.61 2.44 -3.10
C ASP A 253 -19.72 1.42 -2.77
N ASP A 254 -20.99 1.82 -2.79
CA ASP A 254 -22.15 1.00 -2.35
C ASP A 254 -23.18 0.66 -3.45
N PRO A 255 -22.78 0.18 -4.64
CA PRO A 255 -23.64 0.09 -5.83
C PRO A 255 -24.88 -0.81 -5.66
N GLU A 256 -24.80 -1.82 -4.80
CA GLU A 256 -25.91 -2.73 -4.47
C GLU A 256 -26.22 -2.76 -2.96
N GLY A 257 -25.67 -1.82 -2.18
CA GLY A 257 -25.85 -1.70 -0.73
C GLY A 257 -24.76 -2.33 0.14
N ASP A 258 -23.93 -3.21 -0.43
CA ASP A 258 -22.67 -3.66 0.19
C ASP A 258 -21.54 -2.68 -0.15
N TRP A 259 -20.67 -2.36 0.81
CA TRP A 259 -19.51 -1.48 0.60
C TRP A 259 -18.34 -2.23 -0.02
N GLN A 260 -17.99 -1.91 -1.26
CA GLN A 260 -17.01 -2.64 -2.06
C GLN A 260 -15.87 -1.73 -2.51
N VAL A 261 -14.62 -2.20 -2.40
CA VAL A 261 -13.43 -1.56 -2.97
C VAL A 261 -13.09 -2.25 -4.28
N ASN A 262 -13.17 -1.51 -5.39
CA ASN A 262 -12.72 -1.99 -6.69
C ASN A 262 -11.35 -1.43 -7.09
N THR A 263 -10.70 -2.10 -8.04
CA THR A 263 -9.33 -1.77 -8.48
C THR A 263 -9.15 -0.36 -9.06
N SER A 264 -10.16 0.25 -9.69
CA SER A 264 -10.02 1.61 -10.22
C SER A 264 -10.17 2.68 -9.14
N GLN A 265 -11.12 2.50 -8.23
CA GLN A 265 -11.30 3.37 -7.05
C GLN A 265 -10.06 3.35 -6.14
N LEU A 266 -9.40 2.19 -6.03
CA LEU A 266 -8.17 2.05 -5.25
C LEU A 266 -7.04 2.96 -5.74
N LEU A 267 -6.84 3.09 -7.06
CA LEU A 267 -5.87 4.04 -7.60
C LEU A 267 -6.27 5.49 -7.28
N THR A 268 -7.53 5.86 -7.50
CA THR A 268 -8.02 7.23 -7.24
C THR A 268 -7.88 7.64 -5.78
N ALA A 269 -8.11 6.73 -4.84
CA ALA A 269 -7.95 7.00 -3.41
C ALA A 269 -6.49 7.15 -2.99
N ILE A 270 -5.59 6.27 -3.46
CA ILE A 270 -4.15 6.37 -3.19
C ILE A 270 -3.60 7.67 -3.79
N ASP A 271 -3.93 7.99 -5.04
CA ASP A 271 -3.52 9.23 -5.71
C ASP A 271 -4.01 10.49 -4.98
N HIS A 272 -5.26 10.49 -4.52
CA HIS A 272 -5.79 11.58 -3.68
C HIS A 272 -4.94 11.79 -2.42
N PHE A 273 -4.63 10.72 -1.67
CA PHE A 273 -3.80 10.82 -0.46
C PHE A 273 -2.40 11.36 -0.78
N MET A 274 -1.74 10.81 -1.81
CA MET A 274 -0.40 11.25 -2.23
C MET A 274 -0.35 12.72 -2.69
N HIS A 275 -1.49 13.30 -3.08
CA HIS A 275 -1.61 14.73 -3.41
C HIS A 275 -1.97 15.64 -2.22
N GLN A 276 -2.33 15.13 -1.03
CA GLN A 276 -2.70 16.00 0.10
C GLN A 276 -1.48 16.40 0.96
N PRO A 277 -1.20 17.71 1.16
CA PRO A 277 -0.10 18.17 2.03
C PRO A 277 -0.17 17.65 3.46
N ARG A 278 -1.37 17.54 4.04
CA ARG A 278 -1.56 16.96 5.39
C ARG A 278 -1.14 15.49 5.49
N PHE A 279 -1.19 14.74 4.39
CA PHE A 279 -0.83 13.32 4.33
C PHE A 279 0.63 13.10 3.91
N ALA A 280 1.01 13.61 2.73
CA ALA A 280 2.34 13.39 2.15
C ALA A 280 3.39 14.45 2.56
N GLY A 281 2.98 15.54 3.23
CA GLY A 281 3.89 16.61 3.65
C GLY A 281 4.60 17.26 2.46
N ALA A 282 5.91 17.49 2.62
CA ALA A 282 6.76 18.11 1.60
C ALA A 282 6.96 17.28 0.31
N VAL A 283 6.40 16.07 0.20
CA VAL A 283 6.39 15.26 -1.03
C VAL A 283 4.99 15.06 -1.62
N ALA A 284 4.01 15.86 -1.18
CA ALA A 284 2.67 15.86 -1.76
C ALA A 284 2.70 16.24 -3.26
N GLY A 285 2.14 15.39 -4.10
CA GLY A 285 2.18 15.54 -5.57
C GLY A 285 3.58 15.33 -6.20
N VAL A 286 4.60 14.95 -5.42
CA VAL A 286 5.94 14.61 -5.93
C VAL A 286 6.04 13.12 -6.22
N GLN A 287 5.51 12.28 -5.32
CA GLN A 287 5.40 10.84 -5.54
C GLN A 287 4.04 10.50 -6.13
N VAL A 288 3.99 10.23 -7.44
CA VAL A 288 2.76 9.94 -8.17
C VAL A 288 2.56 8.42 -8.33
N PRO A 289 1.53 7.81 -7.71
CA PRO A 289 1.27 6.38 -7.85
C PRO A 289 0.81 6.05 -9.28
N SER A 290 1.11 4.85 -9.77
CA SER A 290 0.76 4.45 -11.14
C SER A 290 0.35 2.98 -11.24
N VAL A 291 -0.32 2.62 -12.35
CA VAL A 291 -0.70 1.24 -12.67
C VAL A 291 -0.23 0.85 -14.07
N GLY A 292 0.00 -0.44 -14.30
CA GLY A 292 0.23 -1.01 -15.63
C GLY A 292 -1.08 -1.22 -16.40
N GLU A 293 -1.65 -2.42 -16.31
CA GLU A 293 -3.03 -2.68 -16.74
C GLU A 293 -4.01 -2.39 -15.60
N LEU A 294 -5.19 -1.84 -15.93
CA LEU A 294 -6.28 -1.54 -14.97
C LEU A 294 -7.58 -2.31 -15.31
N PRO A 295 -7.61 -3.65 -15.18
CA PRO A 295 -8.86 -4.40 -15.20
C PRO A 295 -9.69 -4.08 -13.95
N VAL A 296 -11.00 -3.81 -14.14
CA VAL A 296 -11.91 -3.46 -13.04
C VAL A 296 -12.54 -4.72 -12.44
N PHE A 297 -12.31 -4.96 -11.14
CA PHE A 297 -13.00 -5.98 -10.34
C PHE A 297 -12.99 -5.60 -8.85
N VAL A 298 -13.88 -6.21 -8.07
CA VAL A 298 -13.95 -6.07 -6.60
C VAL A 298 -12.74 -6.77 -5.97
N LEU A 299 -11.95 -6.03 -5.20
CA LEU A 299 -10.79 -6.57 -4.47
C LEU A 299 -11.15 -6.96 -3.03
N HIS A 300 -12.05 -6.19 -2.40
CA HIS A 300 -12.38 -6.28 -0.98
C HIS A 300 -13.80 -5.74 -0.74
N GLN A 301 -14.52 -6.31 0.23
CA GLN A 301 -15.77 -5.77 0.77
C GLN A 301 -15.61 -5.41 2.24
N LEU A 302 -16.01 -4.20 2.64
CA LEU A 302 -15.93 -3.76 4.03
C LEU A 302 -17.00 -4.45 4.90
N PRO A 303 -16.73 -4.72 6.18
CA PRO A 303 -17.71 -5.28 7.12
C PRO A 303 -18.76 -4.26 7.61
N GLY A 304 -18.71 -3.01 7.13
CA GLY A 304 -19.58 -1.93 7.58
C GLY A 304 -19.34 -0.62 6.83
N ALA A 305 -19.93 0.47 7.33
CA ALA A 305 -19.84 1.79 6.73
C ALA A 305 -18.37 2.31 6.69
N PRO A 306 -17.91 2.88 5.56
CA PRO A 306 -16.53 3.30 5.39
C PRO A 306 -16.19 4.51 6.23
N VAL A 307 -14.92 4.58 6.65
CA VAL A 307 -14.30 5.79 7.19
C VAL A 307 -13.51 6.46 6.07
N VAL A 308 -13.69 7.77 5.91
CA VAL A 308 -13.09 8.56 4.82
C VAL A 308 -12.51 9.87 5.35
N PRO A 309 -11.45 10.41 4.71
CA PRO A 309 -10.89 11.69 5.12
C PRO A 309 -11.83 12.85 4.75
N VAL A 310 -11.97 13.78 5.68
CA VAL A 310 -12.69 15.04 5.52
C VAL A 310 -11.76 16.19 5.89
N TYR A 311 -11.60 17.13 4.96
CA TYR A 311 -10.81 18.35 5.13
C TYR A 311 -11.78 19.52 5.31
N VAL A 312 -11.69 20.21 6.44
CA VAL A 312 -12.55 21.35 6.76
C VAL A 312 -11.72 22.63 6.75
N GLY A 313 -12.22 23.68 6.12
CA GLY A 313 -11.56 24.97 6.05
C GLY A 313 -12.56 26.10 5.83
N CYS A 314 -12.12 27.32 6.06
CA CYS A 314 -12.83 28.56 5.81
C CYS A 314 -12.54 29.12 4.41
N ASP A 315 -13.46 29.94 3.91
CA ASP A 315 -13.29 30.76 2.72
C ASP A 315 -13.48 32.24 3.12
N PRO A 316 -12.40 33.07 3.16
CA PRO A 316 -11.01 32.76 2.78
C PRO A 316 -10.27 31.84 3.76
N ALA A 317 -9.19 31.20 3.28
CA ALA A 317 -8.40 30.24 4.04
C ALA A 317 -7.55 30.85 5.17
N GLU A 318 -7.28 32.16 5.14
CA GLU A 318 -6.62 32.89 6.23
C GLU A 318 -7.38 32.77 7.56
N ASP A 319 -8.72 32.67 7.51
CA ASP A 319 -9.57 32.47 8.68
C ASP A 319 -9.35 31.08 9.36
N ASN A 320 -8.67 30.12 8.70
CA ASN A 320 -8.29 28.84 9.31
C ASN A 320 -7.36 29.00 10.53
N ALA A 321 -6.67 30.14 10.62
CA ALA A 321 -5.74 30.44 11.71
C ALA A 321 -6.43 30.89 13.01
N GLU A 322 -7.68 31.35 12.94
CA GLU A 322 -8.45 31.83 14.10
C GLU A 322 -9.69 30.98 14.40
N ALA A 323 -10.11 30.11 13.47
CA ALA A 323 -11.29 29.28 13.61
C ALA A 323 -11.15 28.15 14.65
N GLU A 324 -12.04 28.10 15.64
CA GLU A 324 -12.40 26.82 16.26
C GLU A 324 -13.33 26.06 15.30
N PHE A 325 -12.97 24.82 14.94
CA PHE A 325 -13.86 23.98 14.15
C PHE A 325 -14.61 22.97 15.01
N VAL A 326 -15.88 22.72 14.68
CA VAL A 326 -16.70 21.70 15.32
C VAL A 326 -17.41 20.85 14.27
N CYS A 327 -17.49 19.54 14.52
CA CYS A 327 -18.25 18.59 13.72
C CYS A 327 -19.34 17.93 14.57
N ARG A 328 -20.60 18.01 14.11
CA ARG A 328 -21.77 17.37 14.72
C ARG A 328 -22.42 16.37 13.77
N GLU A 329 -23.09 15.36 14.31
CA GLU A 329 -24.10 14.61 13.55
C GLU A 329 -25.26 15.54 13.16
N ASP A 330 -25.84 15.38 11.96
CA ASP A 330 -26.98 16.17 11.51
C ASP A 330 -28.29 15.77 12.22
N GLY A 331 -29.16 16.75 12.48
CA GLY A 331 -30.46 16.57 13.16
C GLY A 331 -30.61 17.33 14.49
N GLN A 332 -31.84 17.34 15.02
CA GLN A 332 -32.16 18.01 16.29
C GLN A 332 -31.47 17.30 17.48
N GLY A 333 -30.60 18.02 18.18
CA GLY A 333 -29.79 17.45 19.26
C GLY A 333 -28.57 16.65 18.78
N GLY A 334 -28.15 16.86 17.51
CA GLY A 334 -27.01 16.21 16.90
C GLY A 334 -25.74 16.25 17.76
N ARG A 335 -25.16 15.07 18.01
CA ARG A 335 -24.05 14.91 18.95
C ARG A 335 -22.77 15.52 18.38
N GLU A 336 -22.04 16.27 19.21
CA GLU A 336 -20.67 16.69 18.90
C GLU A 336 -19.74 15.48 18.78
N ARG A 337 -19.07 15.34 17.63
CA ARG A 337 -18.20 14.22 17.28
C ARG A 337 -16.74 14.54 17.51
N LEU A 338 -16.32 15.69 17.01
CA LEU A 338 -14.93 16.17 16.99
C LEU A 338 -14.94 17.69 17.09
N ARG A 339 -13.86 18.26 17.63
CA ARG A 339 -13.59 19.70 17.76
C ARG A 339 -12.09 19.93 17.57
N ARG A 340 -11.72 21.01 16.88
CA ARG A 340 -10.36 21.58 16.87
C ARG A 340 -10.41 22.94 17.55
N PRO A 341 -9.91 23.09 18.78
CA PRO A 341 -9.69 24.39 19.42
C PRO A 341 -8.87 25.34 18.53
N ALA A 342 -9.06 26.64 18.66
CA ALA A 342 -8.30 27.64 17.89
C ALA A 342 -6.79 27.64 18.24
N ASP A 343 -6.39 27.14 19.41
CA ASP A 343 -4.98 26.96 19.80
C ASP A 343 -4.37 25.61 19.34
N ASP A 344 -5.18 24.68 18.83
CA ASP A 344 -4.74 23.42 18.19
C ASP A 344 -4.43 23.64 16.68
N ILE A 345 -3.59 24.64 16.42
CA ILE A 345 -3.18 25.10 15.09
C ILE A 345 -1.79 24.56 14.71
N ASP A 346 -1.62 24.22 13.43
CA ASP A 346 -0.29 23.96 12.88
C ASP A 346 0.45 25.28 12.67
N ALA A 347 1.30 25.65 13.64
CA ALA A 347 2.08 26.89 13.59
C ALA A 347 3.13 26.93 12.44
N SER A 348 3.30 25.85 11.66
CA SER A 348 4.12 25.83 10.45
C SER A 348 3.31 26.05 9.15
N ASP A 349 1.98 25.89 9.21
CA ASP A 349 1.03 26.04 8.11
C ASP A 349 -0.31 26.56 8.68
N PRO A 350 -0.42 27.83 9.10
CA PRO A 350 -1.59 28.31 9.84
C PRO A 350 -2.88 28.38 9.00
N GLU A 351 -2.75 28.44 7.67
CA GLU A 351 -3.86 28.42 6.71
C GLU A 351 -4.39 26.98 6.46
N CYS A 352 -3.87 25.98 7.16
CA CYS A 352 -4.16 24.56 6.94
C CYS A 352 -5.63 24.17 7.16
N GLU A 353 -6.12 23.26 6.32
CA GLU A 353 -7.38 22.57 6.58
C GLU A 353 -7.28 21.66 7.82
N TRP A 354 -8.35 21.61 8.60
CA TRP A 354 -8.55 20.60 9.64
C TRP A 354 -8.89 19.27 8.98
N ALA A 355 -7.93 18.34 9.01
CA ALA A 355 -8.09 17.00 8.44
C ALA A 355 -8.54 16.03 9.53
N ILE A 356 -9.66 15.35 9.31
CA ILE A 356 -10.27 14.37 10.22
C ILE A 356 -10.76 13.16 9.45
N GLU A 357 -10.97 12.05 10.16
CA GLU A 357 -11.56 10.83 9.61
C GLU A 357 -12.98 10.66 10.15
N LEU A 358 -13.95 10.51 9.25
CA LEU A 358 -15.38 10.39 9.58
C LEU A 358 -16.00 9.22 8.82
N GLY A 359 -16.98 8.56 9.46
CA GLY A 359 -17.78 7.54 8.82
C GLY A 359 -18.70 8.11 7.74
N PHE A 360 -19.26 7.25 6.89
CA PHE A 360 -20.40 7.61 6.06
C PHE A 360 -21.58 8.11 6.90
N GLY A 361 -22.14 9.27 6.54
CA GLY A 361 -23.25 9.89 7.28
C GLY A 361 -23.50 11.36 6.93
N ASN A 362 -24.50 11.96 7.57
CA ASN A 362 -24.79 13.39 7.45
C ASN A 362 -24.23 14.14 8.67
N TYR A 363 -23.47 15.21 8.42
CA TYR A 363 -22.78 15.99 9.44
C TYR A 363 -23.02 17.47 9.23
N VAL A 364 -22.99 18.23 10.33
CA VAL A 364 -22.94 19.69 10.33
C VAL A 364 -21.54 20.12 10.76
N PHE A 365 -20.91 20.95 9.94
CA PHE A 365 -19.61 21.56 10.22
C PHE A 365 -19.79 23.01 10.59
N GLU A 366 -19.14 23.44 11.66
CA GLU A 366 -19.14 24.79 12.20
C GLU A 366 -17.70 25.32 12.24
N ALA A 367 -17.50 26.60 11.90
CA ALA A 367 -16.31 27.37 12.24
C ALA A 367 -16.74 28.56 13.10
N HIS A 368 -16.15 28.70 14.28
CA HIS A 368 -16.40 29.79 15.23
C HIS A 368 -15.20 30.73 15.21
N LEU A 369 -15.43 31.99 14.84
CA LEU A 369 -14.43 33.04 14.64
C LEU A 369 -14.71 34.17 15.63
N GLY A 370 -14.10 34.07 16.82
CA GLY A 370 -14.43 34.91 17.96
C GLY A 370 -15.86 34.68 18.49
N ASP A 371 -16.39 35.66 19.22
CA ASP A 371 -17.68 35.54 19.92
C ASP A 371 -18.92 35.76 19.02
N GLU A 372 -18.76 36.34 17.82
CA GLU A 372 -19.89 36.83 16.98
C GLU A 372 -20.05 36.16 15.61
N GLU A 373 -19.00 35.57 15.02
CA GLU A 373 -19.09 34.95 13.67
C GLU A 373 -19.06 33.41 13.74
N VAL A 374 -20.16 32.77 13.35
CA VAL A 374 -20.25 31.31 13.20
C VAL A 374 -20.67 30.95 11.78
N ARG A 375 -19.84 30.17 11.08
CA ARG A 375 -20.10 29.67 9.71
C ARG A 375 -20.50 28.20 9.77
N THR A 376 -21.66 27.85 9.21
CA THR A 376 -22.24 26.52 9.35
C THR A 376 -22.59 25.89 8.00
N LYS A 377 -22.28 24.60 7.80
CA LYS A 377 -22.56 23.87 6.55
C LYS A 377 -22.90 22.40 6.79
N PRO A 378 -24.12 21.94 6.42
CA PRO A 378 -24.46 20.51 6.39
C PRO A 378 -23.81 19.82 5.17
N VAL A 379 -23.26 18.63 5.36
CA VAL A 379 -22.57 17.84 4.33
C VAL A 379 -22.78 16.34 4.56
N THR A 380 -23.14 15.61 3.50
CA THR A 380 -23.08 14.14 3.48
C THR A 380 -21.65 13.67 3.22
N VAL A 381 -21.05 13.02 4.22
CA VAL A 381 -19.77 12.33 4.12
C VAL A 381 -19.97 10.97 3.48
N ARG A 382 -19.23 10.71 2.41
CA ARG A 382 -19.16 9.45 1.65
C ARG A 382 -17.86 9.46 0.82
N PRO A 383 -17.35 8.31 0.34
CA PRO A 383 -16.11 8.20 -0.45
C PRO A 383 -16.01 9.11 -1.70
N VAL A 384 -14.82 9.39 -2.23
CA VAL A 384 -13.48 9.00 -1.75
C VAL A 384 -13.06 9.81 -0.51
N PHE A 385 -13.39 11.11 -0.51
CA PHE A 385 -13.06 12.09 0.53
C PHE A 385 -14.08 13.24 0.49
N ARG A 386 -14.09 14.12 1.49
CA ARG A 386 -14.80 15.42 1.38
C ARG A 386 -13.90 16.60 1.71
N ARG A 387 -14.13 17.72 1.01
CA ARG A 387 -13.55 19.03 1.31
C ARG A 387 -14.69 19.99 1.62
N VAL A 388 -14.70 20.56 2.82
CA VAL A 388 -15.80 21.34 3.39
C VAL A 388 -15.31 22.77 3.60
N GLN A 389 -15.68 23.63 2.66
CA GLN A 389 -15.29 25.04 2.66
C GLN A 389 -16.41 25.91 3.25
N LEU A 390 -16.09 26.66 4.30
CA LEU A 390 -16.97 27.43 5.16
C LEU A 390 -16.81 28.93 4.85
N GLY A 391 -17.56 29.40 3.86
CA GLY A 391 -17.64 30.81 3.49
C GLY A 391 -18.57 31.61 4.41
N LYS A 392 -18.43 32.94 4.35
CA LYS A 392 -19.22 33.90 5.15
C LYS A 392 -20.73 33.78 4.87
N PRO A 393 -21.62 34.04 5.86
CA PRO A 393 -23.07 34.04 5.63
C PRO A 393 -23.49 35.05 4.55
N SER A 394 -24.48 34.67 3.74
CA SER A 394 -24.99 35.42 2.58
C SER A 394 -26.18 36.33 2.89
#